data_AF-A0A3P1BTT1-F1
#
_entry.id   AF-A0A3P1BTT1-F1
#
_cell.length_a   1.000
_cell.length_b   1.000
_cell.length_c   1.000
_cell.angle_alpha   90.00
_cell.angle_beta   90.00
_cell.angle_gamma   90.00
#
_symmetry.space_group_name_H-M   'P 1'
#
loop_
_entity.id
_entity.type
_entity.pdbx_description
1 polymer ?
#
loop_
_entity_poly.entity_id
_entity_poly.type
_entity_poly.pdbx_seq_one_letter_code
_entity_poly.pdbx_strand_id
1 'polypeptide(L)'
;MTDPFEIHWAQDARHTFEQLPQEVQDAFTRQVPGLVAGYAQLYAQRPEDTQVVGNISHLQAPDWNLWLRMDTEYAEKDGQPILFINEFSKLSPTEFEQSVMTNRAKQDGRQPRP
;
A
#
# COMPACT_ATOMS: atom_id res chain seq x y z
N MET A 1 19.90 7.45 -12.10
CA MET A 1 18.92 8.41 -11.54
C MET A 1 18.54 7.82 -10.20
N THR A 2 18.82 8.52 -9.11
CA THR A 2 18.37 8.08 -7.78
C THR A 2 16.87 8.28 -7.76
N ASP A 3 16.10 7.22 -7.53
CA ASP A 3 14.65 7.36 -7.37
C ASP A 3 14.36 8.39 -6.27
N PRO A 4 13.33 9.25 -6.44
CA PRO A 4 13.04 10.33 -5.49
C PRO A 4 12.54 9.82 -4.12
N PHE A 5 12.45 8.50 -3.94
CA PHE A 5 12.03 7.81 -2.74
C PHE A 5 12.62 6.39 -2.73
N GLU A 6 12.65 5.76 -1.57
CA GLU A 6 13.09 4.37 -1.39
C GLU A 6 11.88 3.46 -1.24
N ILE A 7 11.94 2.24 -1.80
CA ILE A 7 10.91 1.21 -1.59
C ILE A 7 11.55 0.00 -0.91
N HIS A 8 11.04 -0.35 0.27
CA HIS A 8 11.39 -1.58 0.98
C HIS A 8 10.28 -2.59 0.82
N TRP A 9 10.63 -3.81 0.45
CA TRP A 9 9.67 -4.90 0.33
C TRP A 9 9.90 -5.91 1.44
N ALA A 10 8.83 -6.34 2.09
CA ALA A 10 8.85 -7.61 2.80
C ALA A 10 9.13 -8.74 1.80
N GLN A 11 9.89 -9.75 2.23
CA GLN A 11 10.33 -10.83 1.35
C GLN A 11 9.15 -11.56 0.67
N ASP A 12 8.10 -11.86 1.43
CA ASP A 12 6.91 -12.55 0.90
C ASP A 12 6.08 -11.66 -0.03
N ALA A 13 6.02 -10.37 0.27
CA ALA A 13 5.38 -9.38 -0.60
C ALA A 13 6.10 -9.28 -1.94
N ARG A 14 7.44 -9.20 -1.90
CA ARG A 14 8.28 -9.18 -3.11
C ARG A 14 8.08 -10.44 -3.94
N HIS A 15 8.09 -11.61 -3.30
CA HIS A 15 7.90 -12.89 -3.98
C HIS A 15 6.54 -12.96 -4.68
N THR A 16 5.47 -12.52 -4.02
CA THR A 16 4.14 -12.51 -4.61
C THR A 16 4.04 -11.54 -5.79
N PHE A 17 4.67 -10.38 -5.69
CA PHE A 17 4.75 -9.40 -6.76
C PHE A 17 5.46 -9.97 -8.00
N GLU A 18 6.59 -10.64 -7.82
CA GLU A 18 7.37 -11.23 -8.93
C GLU A 18 6.65 -12.39 -9.63
N GLN A 19 5.66 -13.01 -8.98
CA GLN A 19 4.77 -14.02 -9.58
C GLN A 19 3.57 -13.43 -10.34
N LEU A 20 3.44 -12.11 -10.43
CA LEU A 20 2.38 -11.48 -11.23
C LEU A 20 2.75 -11.45 -12.71
N PRO A 21 1.76 -11.38 -13.62
CA PRO A 21 2.02 -11.04 -15.02
C PRO A 21 2.79 -9.72 -15.14
N GLN A 22 3.72 -9.65 -16.10
CA GLN A 22 4.58 -8.47 -16.28
C GLN A 22 3.76 -7.19 -16.45
N GLU A 23 2.62 -7.25 -17.16
CA GLU A 23 1.79 -6.06 -17.35
C GLU A 23 1.21 -5.52 -16.05
N VAL A 24 0.90 -6.41 -15.10
CA VAL A 24 0.40 -6.04 -13.76
C VAL A 24 1.54 -5.45 -12.92
N GLN A 25 2.75 -6.02 -13.01
CA GLN A 25 3.94 -5.45 -12.37
C GLN A 25 4.24 -4.04 -12.90
N ASP A 26 4.16 -3.83 -14.21
CA ASP A 26 4.39 -2.53 -14.85
C ASP A 26 3.29 -1.52 -14.51
N ALA A 27 2.03 -1.96 -14.48
CA ALA A 27 0.91 -1.13 -14.05
C ALA A 27 1.08 -0.67 -12.60
N PHE A 28 1.45 -1.58 -11.71
CA PHE A 28 1.73 -1.26 -10.31
C PHE A 28 2.90 -0.27 -10.18
N THR A 29 4.04 -0.56 -10.79
CA THR A 29 5.24 0.28 -10.74
C THR A 29 4.96 1.72 -11.19
N ARG A 30 4.11 1.90 -12.21
CA ARG A 30 3.68 3.23 -12.68
C ARG A 30 2.82 4.00 -11.67
N GLN A 31 2.12 3.32 -10.77
CA GLN A 31 1.28 3.95 -9.75
C GLN A 31 2.06 4.31 -8.48
N VAL A 32 3.19 3.63 -8.21
CA VAL A 32 3.97 3.83 -6.98
C VAL A 32 4.33 5.30 -6.71
N PRO A 33 4.82 6.10 -7.67
CA PRO A 33 5.13 7.51 -7.40
C PRO A 33 3.89 8.31 -6.94
N GLY A 34 2.72 8.01 -7.48
CA GLY A 34 1.46 8.63 -7.07
C GLY A 34 1.03 8.23 -5.66
N LEU A 35 1.24 6.97 -5.28
CA LEU A 35 1.01 6.48 -3.92
C LEU A 35 1.92 7.19 -2.92
N VAL A 36 3.22 7.29 -3.23
CA VAL A 36 4.20 7.99 -2.40
C VAL A 36 3.82 9.46 -2.22
N ALA A 37 3.42 10.15 -3.29
CA ALA A 37 2.95 11.53 -3.20
C ALA A 37 1.68 11.68 -2.33
N GLY A 38 0.74 10.75 -2.44
CA GLY A 38 -0.46 10.71 -1.60
C GLY A 38 -0.13 10.47 -0.12
N TYR A 39 0.77 9.53 0.17
CA TYR A 39 1.22 9.29 1.54
C TYR A 39 2.02 10.43 2.12
N ALA A 40 2.86 11.11 1.34
CA ALA A 40 3.58 12.30 1.79
C ALA A 40 2.61 13.40 2.26
N GLN A 41 1.49 13.60 1.53
CA GLN A 41 0.45 14.55 1.96
C GLN A 41 -0.23 14.14 3.27
N LEU A 42 -0.51 12.85 3.45
CA LEU A 42 -1.08 12.33 4.70
C LEU A 42 -0.07 12.38 5.86
N TYR A 43 1.20 12.11 5.57
CA TYR A 43 2.30 12.17 6.51
C TYR A 43 2.50 13.58 7.04
N ALA A 44 2.39 14.61 6.20
CA ALA A 44 2.43 16.00 6.62
C ALA A 44 1.29 16.39 7.59
N GLN A 45 0.19 15.63 7.59
CA GLN A 45 -0.99 15.85 8.43
C GLN A 45 -1.06 14.90 9.64
N ARG A 46 -0.07 14.03 9.81
CA ARG A 46 -0.06 13.03 10.88
C ARG A 46 0.16 13.71 12.26
N PRO A 47 -0.34 13.11 13.35
CA PRO A 47 0.03 13.53 14.71
C PRO A 47 1.55 13.45 14.92
N GLU A 48 2.14 14.34 15.71
CA GLU A 48 3.61 14.40 15.93
C GLU A 48 4.19 13.06 16.45
N ASP A 49 3.38 12.31 17.20
CA ASP A 49 3.75 11.02 17.79
C ASP A 49 3.78 9.87 16.76
N THR A 50 3.23 10.11 15.56
CA THR A 50 3.08 9.11 14.51
C THR A 50 4.34 9.09 13.63
N GLN A 51 5.10 8.00 13.72
CA GLN A 51 6.33 7.85 12.94
C GLN A 51 6.09 7.39 11.50
N VAL A 52 4.96 6.72 11.25
CA VAL A 52 4.60 6.12 9.96
C VAL A 52 3.13 6.32 9.64
N VAL A 53 2.78 6.42 8.36
CA VAL A 53 1.39 6.40 7.89
C VAL A 53 1.16 5.10 7.13
N GLY A 54 0.38 4.21 7.75
CA GLY A 54 -0.02 2.93 7.17
C GLY A 54 -1.35 3.00 6.43
N ASN A 55 -1.48 2.22 5.37
CA ASN A 55 -2.73 2.06 4.64
C ASN A 55 -2.77 0.71 3.89
N ILE A 56 -3.94 0.08 3.93
CA ILE A 56 -4.25 -1.12 3.16
C ILE A 56 -4.96 -0.67 1.87
N SER A 57 -4.33 -0.97 0.75
CA SER A 57 -4.85 -0.71 -0.58
C SER A 57 -5.37 -1.98 -1.23
N HIS A 58 -6.46 -1.85 -1.97
CA HIS A 58 -7.12 -2.93 -2.69
C HIS A 58 -7.09 -2.61 -4.18
N LEU A 59 -6.43 -3.46 -4.97
CA LEU A 59 -6.32 -3.30 -6.42
C LEU A 59 -7.14 -4.38 -7.12
N GLN A 60 -7.86 -3.97 -8.17
CA GLN A 60 -8.48 -4.91 -9.10
C GLN A 60 -7.79 -4.80 -10.44
N ALA A 61 -7.30 -5.92 -10.97
CA ALA A 61 -6.75 -6.04 -12.31
C ALA A 61 -7.70 -6.91 -13.15
N PRO A 62 -8.77 -6.30 -13.71
CA PRO A 62 -9.90 -7.03 -14.30
C PRO A 62 -9.49 -7.86 -15.52
N ASP A 63 -8.55 -7.37 -16.32
CA ASP A 63 -8.08 -8.08 -17.52
C ASP A 63 -7.39 -9.42 -17.21
N TRP A 64 -6.93 -9.60 -15.96
CA TRP A 64 -6.31 -10.84 -15.47
C TRP A 64 -7.16 -11.57 -14.42
N ASN A 65 -8.38 -11.08 -14.14
CA ASN A 65 -9.25 -11.57 -13.07
C ASN A 65 -8.51 -11.68 -11.71
N LEU A 66 -7.64 -10.70 -11.42
CA LEU A 66 -6.85 -10.66 -10.19
C LEU A 66 -7.39 -9.60 -9.25
N TRP A 67 -7.49 -9.99 -7.98
CA TRP A 67 -7.79 -9.12 -6.87
C TRP A 67 -6.58 -9.09 -5.96
N LEU A 68 -6.07 -7.91 -5.64
CA LEU A 68 -4.84 -7.74 -4.91
C LEU A 68 -5.10 -6.92 -3.65
N ARG A 69 -4.48 -7.34 -2.55
CA ARG A 69 -4.36 -6.53 -1.34
C ARG A 69 -2.91 -6.19 -1.13
N MET A 70 -2.67 -4.94 -0.80
CA MET A 70 -1.36 -4.45 -0.43
C MET A 70 -1.45 -3.73 0.91
N ASP A 71 -0.57 -4.07 1.84
CA ASP A 71 -0.34 -3.28 3.04
C ASP A 71 0.92 -2.46 2.87
N THR A 72 0.79 -1.15 3.08
CA THR A 72 1.87 -0.20 2.89
C THR A 72 2.01 0.71 4.09
N GLU A 73 3.25 1.03 4.43
CA GLU A 73 3.58 2.07 5.39
C GLU A 73 4.51 3.09 4.75
N TYR A 74 4.27 4.36 5.03
CA TYR A 74 5.11 5.46 4.60
C TYR A 74 5.82 6.10 5.79
N ALA A 75 7.10 6.38 5.63
CA ALA A 75 7.90 7.13 6.57
C ALA A 75 8.81 8.12 5.84
N GLU A 76 9.33 9.11 6.56
CA GLU A 76 10.44 9.93 6.09
C GLU A 76 11.63 9.74 7.02
N LYS A 77 12.81 9.50 6.45
CA LYS A 77 14.07 9.40 7.19
C LYS A 77 15.08 10.34 6.56
N ASP A 78 15.64 11.24 7.36
CA ASP A 78 16.63 12.23 6.91
C ASP A 78 16.14 13.08 5.70
N GLY A 79 14.83 13.32 5.61
CA GLY A 79 14.20 14.05 4.50
C GLY A 79 13.99 13.23 3.23
N GLN A 80 14.27 11.92 3.26
CA GLN A 80 14.00 11.00 2.15
C GLN A 80 12.71 10.22 2.40
N PRO A 81 11.76 10.21 1.45
CA PRO A 81 10.56 9.38 1.53
C PRO A 81 10.89 7.88 1.43
N ILE A 82 10.28 7.08 2.27
CA ILE A 82 10.41 5.63 2.30
C ILE A 82 9.03 4.98 2.27
N LEU A 83 8.80 4.11 1.29
CA LEU A 83 7.60 3.28 1.20
C LEU A 83 7.94 1.84 1.56
N PHE A 84 7.35 1.33 2.63
CA PHE A 84 7.40 -0.07 3.00
C PHE A 84 6.19 -0.79 2.42
N ILE A 85 6.42 -1.86 1.67
CA ILE A 85 5.38 -2.78 1.20
C ILE A 85 5.48 -4.02 2.10
N ASN A 86 4.66 -4.01 3.15
CA ASN A 86 4.70 -5.00 4.22
C ASN A 86 4.00 -6.30 3.80
N GLU A 87 2.88 -6.18 3.09
CA GLU A 87 2.15 -7.33 2.55
C GLU A 87 1.72 -7.07 1.12
N PHE A 88 1.73 -8.13 0.31
CA PHE A 88 1.18 -8.12 -1.02
C PHE A 88 0.60 -9.49 -1.33
N SER A 89 -0.71 -9.57 -1.55
CA SER A 89 -1.43 -10.84 -1.63
C SER A 89 -2.45 -10.86 -2.77
N LYS A 90 -2.53 -12.00 -3.46
CA LYS A 90 -3.62 -12.33 -4.37
C LYS A 90 -4.81 -12.81 -3.55
N LEU A 91 -5.97 -12.23 -3.80
CA LEU A 91 -7.23 -12.57 -3.16
C LEU A 91 -8.17 -13.23 -4.18
N SER A 92 -9.00 -14.15 -3.70
CA SER A 92 -10.24 -14.50 -4.40
C SER A 92 -11.24 -13.34 -4.33
N PRO A 93 -12.27 -13.29 -5.19
CA PRO A 93 -13.30 -12.25 -5.14
C PRO A 93 -13.95 -12.12 -3.76
N THR A 94 -14.26 -13.24 -3.10
CA THR A 94 -14.86 -13.25 -1.76
C THR A 94 -13.92 -12.69 -0.70
N GLU A 95 -12.63 -13.04 -0.74
CA GLU A 95 -11.64 -12.51 0.20
C GLU A 95 -11.39 -11.01 -0.02
N PHE A 96 -11.48 -10.55 -1.28
CA PHE A 96 -11.37 -9.13 -1.61
C PHE A 96 -12.53 -8.34 -0.99
N GLU A 97 -13.77 -8.78 -1.19
CA GLU A 97 -14.95 -8.14 -0.61
C GLU A 97 -14.86 -8.09 0.93
N GLN A 98 -14.50 -9.20 1.57
CA GLN A 98 -14.32 -9.25 3.02
C GLN A 98 -13.21 -8.31 3.51
N SER A 99 -12.10 -8.24 2.78
CA SER A 99 -10.99 -7.35 3.14
C SER A 99 -11.37 -5.88 2.97
N VAL A 100 -12.10 -5.52 1.92
CA VAL A 100 -12.64 -4.16 1.71
C VAL A 100 -13.61 -3.79 2.83
N MET A 101 -14.55 -4.67 3.19
CA MET A 101 -15.49 -4.42 4.28
C MET A 101 -14.78 -4.24 5.62
N THR A 102 -13.78 -5.05 5.91
CA THR A 102 -12.99 -4.97 7.14
C THR A 102 -12.18 -3.67 7.21
N ASN A 103 -11.57 -3.25 6.09
CA ASN A 103 -10.80 -2.00 6.04
C ASN A 103 -11.70 -0.78 6.22
N ARG A 104 -12.87 -0.76 5.57
CA ARG A 104 -13.89 0.30 5.76
C ARG A 104 -14.37 0.36 7.22
N ALA A 105 -14.70 -0.78 7.82
CA ALA A 105 -15.13 -0.82 9.22
C ALA A 105 -14.05 -0.29 10.19
N LYS A 106 -12.75 -0.52 9.90
CA LYS A 106 -11.65 0.07 10.68
C LYS A 106 -11.52 1.58 10.50
N GLN A 107 -11.82 2.10 9.31
CA GLN A 107 -11.80 3.53 9.03
C GLN A 107 -13.00 4.26 9.64
N ASP A 108 -14.21 3.69 9.55
CA ASP A 108 -15.43 4.20 10.20
C ASP A 108 -15.39 4.04 11.73
N GLY A 109 -14.69 3.01 12.23
CA GLY A 109 -14.50 2.73 13.65
C GLY A 109 -13.49 3.62 14.37
N ARG A 110 -12.86 4.60 13.70
CA ARG A 110 -12.11 5.68 14.37
C ARG A 110 -13.07 6.66 15.06
N GLN A 111 -13.77 6.16 16.09
CA GLN A 111 -14.28 7.01 17.17
C GLN A 111 -13.08 7.62 17.92
N PRO A 112 -13.13 8.91 18.32
CA PRO A 112 -12.13 9.47 19.21
C PRO A 112 -12.16 8.66 20.51
N ARG A 113 -11.02 8.08 20.89
CA ARG A 113 -10.90 7.44 22.21
C ARG A 113 -11.04 8.53 23.29
N PRO A 114 -11.79 8.29 24.37
CA PRO A 114 -11.86 9.19 25.52
C PRO A 114 -10.51 9.33 26.23
#